data_AF-A0A6P0Z0Q5-F1
#
_entry.id   AF-A0A6P0Z0Q5-F1
#
_cell.length_a   1.000
_cell.length_b   1.000
_cell.length_c   1.000
_cell.angle_alpha   90.00
_cell.angle_beta   90.00
_cell.angle_gamma   90.00
#
_symmetry.space_group_name_H-M   'P 1'
#
loop_
_entity.id
_entity.type
_entity.pdbx_description
1 polymer ?
#
loop_
_entity_poly.entity_id
_entity_poly.type
_entity_poly.pdbx_seq_one_letter_code
_entity_poly.pdbx_strand_id
1 'polypeptide(L)'
;VIKGEPQTIKYGETQLVTVENATTNGSMVLVKLGSITHAFDYGQTLADLEIKETSQGMGLTDVTFTAPTNANLYPPGYYMMFYVNDLGKPSTAKMVKLEAA
;
A
#
# COMPACT_ATOMS: atom_id res chain seq x y z
N VAL A 1 -6.74 2.59 -10.66
CA VAL A 1 -7.58 1.67 -9.83
C VAL A 1 -6.77 0.42 -9.56
N ILE A 2 -6.73 -0.09 -8.33
CA ILE A 2 -6.04 -1.35 -8.05
C ILE A 2 -6.91 -2.54 -8.50
N LYS A 3 -6.35 -3.43 -9.34
CA LYS A 3 -7.05 -4.57 -9.97
C LYS A 3 -6.51 -5.94 -9.55
N GLY A 4 -5.28 -6.03 -9.07
CA GLY A 4 -4.70 -7.27 -8.58
C GLY A 4 -3.75 -6.98 -7.43
N GLU A 5 -4.21 -7.17 -6.19
CA GLU A 5 -3.45 -6.98 -4.97
C GLU A 5 -3.21 -8.29 -4.21
N PRO A 6 -2.08 -8.42 -3.50
CA PRO A 6 -1.91 -9.51 -2.54
C PRO A 6 -2.84 -9.28 -1.34
N GLN A 7 -3.50 -10.34 -0.86
CA GLN A 7 -4.30 -10.27 0.36
C GLN A 7 -3.43 -10.17 1.62
N THR A 8 -2.17 -10.61 1.51
CA THR A 8 -1.21 -10.65 2.61
C THR A 8 0.18 -10.32 2.08
N ILE A 9 0.90 -9.49 2.82
CA ILE A 9 2.29 -9.10 2.55
C ILE A 9 3.12 -9.33 3.81
N LYS A 10 4.39 -9.71 3.63
CA LYS A 10 5.33 -9.95 4.74
C LYS A 10 6.40 -8.88 4.77
N TYR A 11 6.90 -8.56 5.95
CA TYR A 11 7.90 -7.50 6.12
C TYR A 11 9.13 -7.73 5.23
N GLY A 12 9.57 -6.66 4.56
CA GLY A 12 10.77 -6.66 3.71
C GLY A 12 10.65 -7.48 2.41
N GLU A 13 9.56 -8.19 2.16
CA GLU A 13 9.34 -8.89 0.89
C GLU A 13 8.90 -7.93 -0.21
N THR A 14 9.39 -8.19 -1.42
CA THR A 14 8.88 -7.54 -2.64
C THR A 14 7.61 -8.23 -3.10
N GLN A 15 6.61 -7.43 -3.41
CA GLN A 15 5.29 -7.86 -3.82
C GLN A 15 4.90 -7.13 -5.12
N LEU A 16 3.87 -7.63 -5.78
CA LEU A 16 3.34 -7.06 -7.02
C LEU A 16 1.91 -6.58 -6.83
N VAL A 17 1.58 -5.40 -7.37
CA VAL A 17 0.20 -4.95 -7.54
C VAL A 17 -0.04 -4.51 -8.98
N THR A 18 -1.21 -4.83 -9.53
CA THR A 18 -1.63 -4.33 -10.84
C THR A 18 -2.56 -3.14 -10.68
N VAL A 19 -2.23 -2.03 -11.34
CA VAL A 19 -2.94 -0.75 -11.29
C VAL A 19 -3.41 -0.35 -12.69
N GLU A 20 -4.71 -0.16 -12.85
CA GLU A 20 -5.30 0.41 -14.07
C GLU A 20 -5.18 1.94 -14.07
N ASN A 21 -4.81 2.53 -15.22
CA ASN A 21 -4.61 3.97 -15.41
C ASN A 21 -3.60 4.58 -14.41
N ALA A 22 -2.49 3.87 -14.17
CA ALA A 22 -1.38 4.40 -13.39
C ALA A 22 -0.68 5.55 -14.14
N THR A 23 -0.09 6.46 -13.38
CA THR A 23 0.77 7.53 -13.88
C THR A 23 2.24 7.18 -13.67
N THR A 24 3.13 7.94 -14.30
CA THR A 24 4.57 7.64 -14.32
C THR A 24 5.22 7.73 -12.94
N ASN A 25 4.84 8.71 -12.10
CA ASN A 25 5.46 8.98 -10.80
C ASN A 25 4.49 8.81 -9.61
N GLY A 26 3.63 7.78 -9.67
CA GLY A 26 2.70 7.52 -8.59
C GLY A 26 3.41 6.99 -7.33
N SER A 27 2.74 7.10 -6.19
CA SER A 27 3.20 6.54 -4.93
C SER A 27 2.28 5.43 -4.44
N MET A 28 2.82 4.58 -3.56
CA MET A 28 2.07 3.52 -2.89
C MET A 28 2.19 3.68 -1.39
N VAL A 29 1.07 3.57 -0.69
CA VAL A 29 1.02 3.73 0.77
C VAL A 29 0.09 2.70 1.41
N LEU A 30 0.39 2.37 2.67
CA LEU A 30 -0.50 1.66 3.59
C LEU A 30 -0.99 2.61 4.68
N VAL A 31 -2.28 2.57 4.97
CA VAL A 31 -2.89 3.29 6.09
C VAL A 31 -3.47 2.27 7.05
N LYS A 32 -2.94 2.20 8.27
CA LYS A 32 -3.48 1.32 9.32
C LYS A 32 -4.87 1.80 9.70
N LEU A 33 -5.76 0.86 10.01
CA LEU A 33 -7.11 1.17 10.47
C LEU A 33 -7.06 1.96 11.77
N GLY A 34 -7.75 3.11 11.79
CA GLY A 34 -7.84 3.97 12.97
C GLY A 34 -8.68 3.34 14.08
N SER A 35 -8.35 3.69 15.32
CA SER A 35 -9.12 3.31 16.51
C SER A 35 -9.18 4.52 17.43
N ILE A 36 -10.26 5.28 17.29
CA ILE A 36 -10.36 6.63 17.85
C ILE A 36 -11.30 6.64 19.05
N THR A 37 -10.84 7.22 20.16
CA THR A 37 -11.71 7.58 21.28
C THR A 37 -11.18 8.83 21.97
N HIS A 38 -12.07 9.68 22.47
CA HIS A 38 -11.70 10.91 23.21
C HIS A 38 -10.69 11.81 22.46
N ALA A 39 -10.78 11.88 21.12
CA ALA A 39 -9.85 12.59 20.24
C ALA A 39 -8.42 12.03 20.16
N PHE A 40 -8.19 10.79 20.61
CA PHE A 40 -6.93 10.07 20.45
C PHE A 40 -7.10 8.90 19.48
N ASP A 41 -6.29 8.89 18.42
CA ASP A 41 -6.13 7.75 17.52
C ASP A 41 -4.77 7.09 17.78
N TYR A 42 -4.79 5.88 18.34
CA TYR A 42 -3.59 5.06 18.51
C TYR A 42 -3.46 3.96 17.45
N GLY A 43 -4.44 3.87 16.54
CA GLY A 43 -4.48 2.87 15.47
C GLY A 43 -3.89 3.39 14.16
N GLN A 44 -4.24 4.61 13.75
CA GLN A 44 -3.87 5.09 12.41
C GLN A 44 -2.37 5.34 12.27
N THR A 45 -1.79 4.83 11.20
CA THR A 45 -0.38 5.05 10.83
C THR A 45 -0.27 5.00 9.32
N LEU A 46 0.54 5.88 8.74
CA LEU A 46 0.86 5.90 7.31
C LEU A 46 2.23 5.26 7.09
N ALA A 47 2.29 4.24 6.23
CA ALA A 47 3.53 3.62 5.79
C ALA A 47 3.71 3.84 4.30
N ASP A 48 4.82 4.45 3.90
CA ASP A 48 5.19 4.54 2.49
C ASP A 48 5.75 3.20 2.03
N LEU A 49 5.38 2.79 0.81
CA LEU A 49 5.89 1.59 0.17
C LEU A 49 6.89 2.00 -0.91
N GLU A 50 8.09 1.42 -0.84
CA GLU A 50 9.12 1.67 -1.84
C GLU A 50 8.76 0.95 -3.14
N ILE A 51 8.42 1.70 -4.18
CA ILE A 51 8.22 1.16 -5.53
C ILE A 51 9.59 0.81 -6.11
N LYS A 52 9.77 -0.44 -6.54
CA LYS A 52 11.01 -0.94 -7.13
C LYS A 52 11.01 -0.78 -8.64
N GLU A 53 9.95 -1.26 -9.29
CA GLU A 53 9.82 -1.24 -10.74
C GLU A 53 8.35 -1.03 -11.14
N THR A 54 8.15 -0.36 -12.26
CA THR A 54 6.85 -0.24 -12.91
C THR A 54 6.94 -0.76 -14.34
N SER A 55 6.01 -1.64 -14.71
CA SER A 55 5.91 -2.21 -16.06
C SER A 55 4.54 -1.87 -16.63
N GLN A 56 4.53 -1.05 -17.68
CA GLN A 56 3.29 -0.56 -18.29
C GLN A 56 2.88 -1.44 -19.48
N GLY A 57 1.63 -1.90 -19.45
CA GLY A 57 0.96 -2.59 -20.54
C GLY A 57 -0.23 -1.80 -21.08
N MET A 58 -1.16 -2.48 -21.76
CA MET A 58 -2.36 -1.89 -22.37
C MET A 58 -3.36 -1.36 -21.32
N GLY A 59 -3.06 -0.21 -20.70
CA GLY A 59 -3.89 0.45 -19.68
C GLY A 59 -3.76 -0.12 -18.26
N LEU A 60 -2.97 -1.18 -18.10
CA LEU A 60 -2.60 -1.77 -16.82
C LEU A 60 -1.11 -1.57 -16.58
N THR A 61 -0.74 -1.25 -15.35
CA THR A 61 0.64 -1.11 -14.91
C THR A 61 0.87 -2.02 -13.73
N ASP A 62 1.83 -2.91 -13.88
CA ASP A 62 2.35 -3.76 -12.82
C ASP A 62 3.36 -2.95 -12.02
N VAL A 63 3.13 -2.82 -10.72
CA VAL A 63 3.95 -2.05 -9.79
C VAL A 63 4.51 -3.02 -8.76
N THR A 64 5.83 -3.22 -8.77
CA THR A 64 6.50 -3.97 -7.72
C THR A 64 6.89 -3.04 -6.59
N PHE A 65 6.67 -3.46 -5.36
CA PHE A 65 6.95 -2.66 -4.17
C PHE A 65 7.49 -3.53 -3.05
N THR A 66 8.26 -2.93 -2.14
CA THR A 66 8.75 -3.62 -0.94
C THR A 66 7.88 -3.25 0.26
N ALA A 67 7.40 -4.27 0.96
CA ALA A 67 6.67 -4.09 2.21
C ALA A 67 7.58 -3.46 3.28
N PRO A 68 7.02 -2.77 4.28
CA PRO A 68 7.83 -2.14 5.32
C PRO A 68 8.68 -3.18 6.06
N THR A 69 9.78 -2.75 6.65
CA THR A 69 10.73 -3.65 7.35
C THR A 69 10.63 -3.59 8.87
N ASN A 70 10.16 -2.45 9.42
CA ASN A 70 10.12 -2.22 10.85
C ASN A 70 8.73 -2.47 11.44
N ALA A 71 8.55 -3.63 12.09
CA ALA A 71 7.29 -4.01 12.74
C ALA A 71 6.92 -3.15 13.96
N ASN A 72 7.88 -2.44 14.56
CA ASN A 72 7.58 -1.52 15.67
C ASN A 72 6.98 -0.20 15.15
N LEU A 73 7.45 0.27 13.99
CA LEU A 73 6.92 1.46 13.35
C LEU A 73 5.59 1.18 12.63
N TYR A 74 5.47 -0.02 12.06
CA TYR A 74 4.28 -0.45 11.32
C TYR A 74 3.79 -1.78 11.90
N PRO A 75 2.95 -1.77 12.94
CA PRO A 75 2.53 -2.99 13.64
C PRO A 75 1.71 -3.96 12.76
N PRO A 76 1.89 -5.28 12.89
CA PRO A 76 1.16 -6.27 12.09
C PRO A 76 -0.37 -6.08 12.15
N GLY A 77 -1.06 -6.52 11.10
CA GLY A 77 -2.52 -6.48 11.01
C GLY A 77 -3.03 -5.92 9.69
N TYR A 78 -4.28 -5.47 9.67
CA TYR A 78 -4.92 -4.97 8.46
C TYR A 78 -4.61 -3.50 8.19
N TYR A 79 -4.38 -3.21 6.92
CA TYR A 79 -4.11 -1.90 6.36
C TYR A 79 -4.96 -1.66 5.12
N MET A 80 -5.28 -0.40 4.86
CA MET A 80 -5.77 0.07 3.57
C MET A 80 -4.58 0.40 2.67
N MET A 81 -4.47 -0.28 1.54
CA MET A 81 -3.48 0.01 0.50
C MET A 81 -4.07 0.98 -0.53
N PHE A 82 -3.27 1.99 -0.88
CA PHE A 82 -3.59 2.95 -1.92
C PHE A 82 -2.45 3.07 -2.92
N TYR A 83 -2.84 3.24 -4.19
CA TYR A 83 -1.99 3.87 -5.19
C TYR A 83 -2.45 5.32 -5.34
N VAL A 84 -1.52 6.26 -5.28
CA VAL A 84 -1.76 7.69 -5.44
C VAL A 84 -1.06 8.14 -6.71
N ASN A 85 -1.80 8.74 -7.63
CA ASN A 85 -1.23 9.19 -8.90
C ASN A 85 -0.45 10.52 -8.72
N ASP A 86 0.19 10.98 -9.80
CA ASP A 86 1.06 12.19 -9.80
C ASP A 86 0.30 13.48 -9.49
N LEU A 87 -1.04 13.45 -9.54
CA LEU A 87 -1.93 14.56 -9.19
C LEU A 87 -2.47 14.45 -7.75
N GLY A 88 -1.99 13.50 -6.96
CA GLY A 88 -2.43 13.28 -5.58
C GLY A 88 -3.77 12.56 -5.45
N LYS A 89 -4.33 11.99 -6.54
CA LYS A 89 -5.61 11.27 -6.49
C LYS A 89 -5.38 9.81 -6.04
N PRO A 90 -5.94 9.39 -4.89
CA PRO A 90 -5.85 8.01 -4.44
C PRO A 90 -6.82 7.09 -5.20
N SER A 91 -6.47 5.81 -5.27
CA SER A 91 -7.38 4.73 -5.64
C SER A 91 -8.46 4.51 -4.56
N THR A 92 -9.48 3.71 -4.89
CA THR A 92 -10.22 3.02 -3.82
C THR A 92 -9.27 2.11 -3.04
N ALA A 93 -9.41 2.09 -1.71
CA ALA A 93 -8.58 1.28 -0.84
C ALA A 93 -8.74 -0.21 -1.14
N LYS A 94 -7.64 -0.97 -1.02
CA LYS A 94 -7.68 -2.42 -0.90
C LYS A 94 -7.22 -2.86 0.49
N MET A 95 -7.93 -3.80 1.09
CA MET A 95 -7.57 -4.31 2.41
C MET A 95 -6.47 -5.35 2.26
N VAL A 96 -5.35 -5.13 2.95
CA VAL A 96 -4.18 -6.01 2.93
C VAL A 96 -3.74 -6.29 4.35
N LYS A 97 -3.36 -7.54 4.63
CA LYS A 97 -2.79 -7.93 5.93
C LYS A 97 -1.27 -7.87 5.87
N LEU A 98 -0.66 -7.04 6.72
CA LEU A 98 0.78 -7.07 6.96
C LEU A 98 1.07 -8.11 8.05
N GLU A 99 1.72 -9.19 7.67
CA GLU A 99 2.07 -10.30 8.57
C GLU A 99 3.52 -10.20 9.03
N ALA A 100 3.73 -10.50 10.32
CA ALA A 100 5.05 -10.83 10.83
C ALA A 100 5.54 -12.12 10.16
N ALA A 101 6.86 -12.18 9.90
CA ALA A 101 7.51 -13.41 9.46
C ALA A 101 7.49 -14.47 10.56
#